data_AF-A0A0G2UZ54-F1
#
_entry.id   AF-A0A0G2UZ54-F1
#
_cell.length_a   1.000
_cell.length_b   1.000
_cell.length_c   1.000
_cell.angle_alpha   90.00
_cell.angle_beta   90.00
_cell.angle_gamma   90.00
#
_symmetry.space_group_name_H-M   'P 1'
#
loop_
_entity.id
_entity.type
_entity.pdbx_description
1 polymer ?
#
loop_
_entity_poly.entity_id
_entity_poly.type
_entity_poly.pdbx_seq_one_letter_code
_entity_poly.pdbx_strand_id
1 'polypeptide(L)'
;VNRELMGYGNKLNEFFKGIIEKRIRSDSCEGRGNGDVLDTLIRIMKEDGSELGHEDIMHLLMDFFTAGTDTTSSTLEWAMTELLHNPEKMAKAQAELEQVLGKGTTLVQESDISKLPYLQAIVKETLRMHPP
;
A
#
# COMPACT_ATOMS: atom_id res chain seq x y z
N VAL A 1 3.65 27.27 -9.83
CA VAL A 1 3.16 25.88 -9.82
C VAL A 1 2.25 25.68 -11.03
N ASN A 2 2.50 24.65 -11.84
CA ASN A 2 1.93 24.49 -13.18
C ASN A 2 0.41 24.23 -13.11
N ARG A 3 -0.40 24.92 -13.91
CA ARG A 3 -1.88 24.88 -13.86
C ARG A 3 -2.44 23.47 -14.11
N GLU A 4 -1.71 22.64 -14.86
CA GLU A 4 -2.06 21.23 -15.09
C GLU A 4 -1.79 20.34 -13.88
N LEU A 5 -0.66 20.53 -13.18
CA LEU A 5 -0.35 19.81 -11.93
C LEU A 5 -1.40 20.08 -10.85
N MET A 6 -1.87 21.33 -10.75
CA MET A 6 -3.00 21.67 -9.88
C MET A 6 -4.29 20.97 -10.31
N GLY A 7 -4.51 20.76 -11.61
CA GLY A 7 -5.67 20.05 -12.13
C GLY A 7 -5.70 18.57 -11.72
N TYR A 8 -4.55 17.89 -11.72
CA TYR A 8 -4.45 16.49 -11.28
C TYR A 8 -4.56 16.34 -9.76
N GLY A 9 -3.90 17.23 -8.99
CA GLY A 9 -4.04 17.25 -7.53
C GLY A 9 -5.49 17.45 -7.09
N ASN A 10 -6.22 18.36 -7.72
CA ASN A 10 -7.63 18.58 -7.42
C ASN A 10 -8.51 17.35 -7.69
N LYS A 11 -8.24 16.59 -8.77
CA LYS A 11 -8.99 15.35 -9.06
C LYS A 11 -8.74 14.27 -8.01
N LEU A 12 -7.50 14.12 -7.56
CA LEU A 12 -7.16 13.21 -6.46
C LEU A 12 -7.86 13.63 -5.18
N ASN A 13 -7.83 14.92 -4.82
CA ASN A 13 -8.53 15.44 -3.65
C ASN A 13 -10.01 15.10 -3.66
N GLU A 14 -10.71 15.33 -4.78
CA GLU A 14 -12.13 14.97 -4.93
C GLU A 14 -12.37 13.46 -4.78
N PHE A 15 -11.47 12.63 -5.33
CA PHE A 15 -11.56 11.18 -5.19
C PHE A 15 -11.42 10.71 -3.73
N PHE A 16 -10.38 11.18 -3.03
CA PHE A 16 -10.16 10.83 -1.62
C PHE A 16 -11.25 11.37 -0.71
N LYS A 17 -11.76 12.57 -0.99
CA LYS A 17 -12.93 13.11 -0.31
C LYS A 17 -14.14 12.19 -0.40
N GLY A 18 -14.44 11.70 -1.61
CA GLY A 18 -15.50 10.72 -1.81
C GLY A 18 -15.30 9.43 -1.01
N ILE A 19 -14.06 8.96 -0.86
CA ILE A 19 -13.73 7.77 -0.05
C ILE A 19 -13.97 8.06 1.44
N ILE A 20 -13.44 9.17 1.96
CA ILE A 20 -13.57 9.56 3.38
C ILE A 20 -15.05 9.72 3.74
N GLU A 21 -15.81 10.49 2.96
CA GLU A 21 -17.23 10.75 3.23
C GLU A 21 -18.06 9.46 3.21
N LYS A 22 -17.77 8.56 2.25
CA LYS A 22 -18.42 7.25 2.18
C LYS A 22 -18.11 6.44 3.45
N ARG A 23 -16.86 6.45 3.91
CA ARG A 23 -16.44 5.68 5.08
C ARG A 23 -17.04 6.22 6.38
N ILE A 24 -17.05 7.54 6.56
CA ILE A 24 -17.70 8.20 7.70
C ILE A 24 -19.17 7.83 7.78
N ARG A 25 -19.88 7.81 6.64
CA ARG A 25 -21.30 7.44 6.57
C ARG A 25 -21.54 5.97 6.90
N SER A 26 -20.69 5.07 6.40
CA SER A 26 -20.79 3.63 6.67
C SER A 26 -20.53 3.27 8.13
N ASP A 27 -19.59 3.94 8.80
CA ASP A 27 -19.27 3.73 10.22
C ASP A 27 -20.47 4.05 11.15
N SER A 28 -21.34 4.99 10.75
CA SER A 28 -22.61 5.27 11.47
C SER A 28 -23.69 4.18 11.32
N CYS A 29 -23.54 3.23 10.40
CA CYS A 29 -24.56 2.21 10.10
C CYS A 29 -24.14 0.80 10.54
N GLU A 30 -22.85 0.47 10.50
CA GLU A 30 -22.34 -0.85 10.85
C GLU A 30 -21.03 -0.66 11.60
N GLY A 31 -21.02 -0.88 12.92
CA GLY A 31 -19.87 -0.68 13.82
C GLY A 31 -18.72 -1.67 13.63
N ARG A 32 -18.34 -1.95 12.38
CA ARG A 32 -17.16 -2.71 11.98
C ARG A 32 -16.50 -2.02 10.79
N GLY A 33 -15.62 -1.06 11.09
CA GLY A 33 -14.55 -0.72 10.17
C GLY A 33 -13.74 -1.97 9.82
N ASN A 34 -13.17 -2.01 8.62
CA ASN A 34 -12.28 -3.05 8.13
C ASN A 34 -10.95 -3.12 8.93
N GLY A 35 -10.78 -2.23 9.92
CA GLY A 35 -9.62 -2.17 10.80
C GLY A 35 -8.41 -1.54 10.13
N ASP A 36 -8.62 -0.80 9.04
CA ASP A 36 -7.54 -0.14 8.30
C ASP A 36 -7.17 1.23 8.91
N VAL A 37 -6.14 1.86 8.34
CA VAL A 37 -5.62 3.15 8.81
C VAL A 37 -6.70 4.23 8.75
N LEU A 38 -7.52 4.26 7.70
CA LEU A 38 -8.56 5.27 7.55
C LEU A 38 -9.64 5.13 8.63
N ASP A 39 -10.06 3.89 8.93
CA ASP A 39 -10.99 3.64 10.05
C ASP A 39 -10.41 4.11 11.38
N THR A 40 -9.13 3.84 11.60
CA THR A 40 -8.44 4.24 12.82
C THR A 40 -8.40 5.77 12.95
N LEU A 41 -8.08 6.48 11.87
CA LEU A 41 -8.07 7.95 11.84
C LEU A 41 -9.47 8.53 12.07
N ILE A 42 -10.51 7.97 11.43
CA ILE A 42 -11.90 8.40 11.64
C ILE A 42 -12.35 8.17 13.08
N ARG A 43 -11.94 7.05 13.69
CA ARG A 43 -12.24 6.77 15.10
C ARG A 43 -11.59 7.79 16.02
N ILE A 44 -10.30 8.07 15.84
CA ILE A 44 -9.57 9.05 16.66
C ILE A 44 -10.15 10.46 16.47
N MET A 45 -10.55 10.84 15.25
CA MET A 45 -11.24 12.12 14.99
C MET A 45 -12.57 12.25 15.77
N LYS A 46 -13.25 11.14 16.08
CA LYS A 46 -14.52 11.14 16.83
C LYS A 46 -14.35 11.11 18.36
N GLU A 47 -13.13 10.93 18.86
CA GLU A 47 -12.86 10.92 20.30
C GLU A 47 -12.97 12.33 20.90
N ASP A 48 -13.47 12.44 22.13
CA ASP A 48 -13.62 13.74 22.81
C ASP A 48 -12.24 14.35 23.09
N GLY A 49 -12.08 15.63 22.73
CA GLY A 49 -10.79 16.34 22.81
C GLY A 49 -9.80 16.04 21.68
N SER A 50 -10.21 15.37 20.60
CA SER A 50 -9.35 15.14 19.43
C SER A 50 -8.99 16.44 18.70
N GLU A 51 -7.71 16.59 18.37
CA GLU A 51 -7.22 17.69 17.52
C GLU A 51 -7.27 17.35 16.03
N LEU A 52 -7.55 16.09 15.67
CA LEU A 52 -7.63 15.65 14.27
C LEU A 52 -8.93 16.11 13.63
N GLY A 53 -8.80 16.90 12.56
CA GLY A 53 -9.90 17.33 11.72
C GLY A 53 -10.02 16.53 10.42
N HIS A 54 -11.10 16.79 9.68
CA HIS A 54 -11.33 16.20 8.37
C HIS A 54 -10.21 16.52 7.36
N GLU A 55 -9.70 17.76 7.40
CA GLU A 55 -8.59 18.19 6.54
C GLU A 55 -7.28 17.47 6.89
N ASP A 56 -7.05 17.12 8.15
CA ASP A 56 -5.85 16.38 8.55
C ASP A 56 -5.90 14.94 8.02
N ILE A 57 -7.07 14.29 8.10
CA ILE A 57 -7.27 12.96 7.50
C ILE A 57 -7.05 13.02 5.99
N MET A 58 -7.54 14.07 5.31
CA MET A 58 -7.32 14.28 3.89
C MET A 58 -5.83 14.36 3.55
N HIS A 59 -5.08 15.24 4.24
CA HIS A 59 -3.66 15.41 4.00
C HIS A 59 -2.87 14.13 4.31
N LEU A 60 -3.17 13.45 5.42
CA LEU A 60 -2.51 12.18 5.75
C LEU A 60 -2.75 11.09 4.69
N LEU A 61 -3.96 10.98 4.15
CA LEU A 61 -4.22 10.03 3.06
C LEU A 61 -3.44 10.38 1.79
N MET A 62 -3.33 11.67 1.45
CA MET A 62 -2.52 12.10 0.31
C MET A 62 -1.04 11.77 0.52
N ASP A 63 -0.52 12.08 1.71
CA ASP A 63 0.87 11.84 2.06
C ASP A 63 1.20 10.35 2.00
N PHE A 64 0.36 9.50 2.60
CA PHE A 64 0.56 8.04 2.55
C PHE A 64 0.47 7.50 1.13
N PHE A 65 -0.49 7.97 0.33
CA PHE A 65 -0.65 7.49 -1.03
C PHE A 65 0.52 7.89 -1.91
N THR A 66 0.97 9.15 -1.83
CA THR A 66 2.08 9.65 -2.64
C THR A 66 3.41 9.02 -2.22
N ALA A 67 3.72 8.98 -0.92
CA ALA A 67 4.93 8.36 -0.39
C ALA A 67 4.98 6.86 -0.69
N GLY A 68 3.85 6.15 -0.58
CA GLY A 68 3.77 4.73 -0.89
C GLY A 68 3.90 4.43 -2.39
N THR A 69 3.32 5.25 -3.26
CA THR A 69 3.29 4.96 -4.72
C THR A 69 4.69 5.01 -5.33
N ASP A 70 5.44 6.09 -5.08
CA ASP A 70 6.72 6.31 -5.76
C ASP A 70 7.79 5.31 -5.27
N THR A 71 7.86 5.09 -3.95
CA THR A 71 8.83 4.18 -3.34
C THR A 71 8.57 2.71 -3.70
N THR A 72 7.31 2.26 -3.66
CA THR A 72 6.98 0.86 -3.97
C THR A 72 7.11 0.56 -5.45
N SER A 73 6.71 1.46 -6.33
CA SER A 73 6.85 1.27 -7.78
C SER A 73 8.32 1.18 -8.20
N SER A 74 9.18 2.08 -7.70
CA SER A 74 10.62 2.03 -7.96
C SER A 74 11.26 0.74 -7.43
N THR A 75 10.89 0.32 -6.21
CA THR A 75 11.39 -0.93 -5.63
C THR A 75 11.00 -2.15 -6.48
N LEU A 76 9.75 -2.22 -6.96
CA LEU A 76 9.28 -3.32 -7.80
C LEU A 76 9.95 -3.33 -9.17
N GLU A 77 10.16 -2.15 -9.77
CA GLU A 77 10.87 -2.02 -11.04
C GLU A 77 12.29 -2.58 -10.95
N TRP A 78 13.05 -2.22 -9.91
CA TRP A 78 14.38 -2.75 -9.68
C TRP A 78 14.38 -4.24 -9.35
N ALA A 79 13.45 -4.70 -8.51
CA ALA A 79 13.34 -6.12 -8.18
C ALA A 79 13.11 -6.98 -9.43
N MET A 80 12.20 -6.56 -10.30
CA MET A 80 11.94 -7.27 -11.55
C MET A 80 13.11 -7.18 -12.52
N THR A 81 13.76 -6.02 -12.62
CA THR A 81 14.98 -5.84 -13.42
C THR A 81 16.07 -6.82 -12.99
N GLU A 82 16.37 -6.92 -11.71
CA GLU A 82 17.39 -7.83 -11.17
C GLU A 82 17.02 -9.30 -11.40
N LEU A 83 15.76 -9.68 -11.19
CA LEU A 83 15.31 -11.05 -11.42
C LEU A 83 15.39 -11.45 -12.89
N LEU A 84 15.04 -10.56 -13.83
CA LEU A 84 15.14 -10.82 -15.27
C LEU A 84 16.60 -11.01 -15.73
N HIS A 85 17.54 -10.29 -15.13
CA HIS A 85 18.97 -10.46 -15.39
C HIS A 85 19.56 -11.71 -14.71
N ASN A 86 18.86 -12.30 -13.74
CA ASN A 86 19.31 -13.47 -12.99
C ASN A 86 18.26 -14.61 -13.03
N PRO A 87 18.07 -15.31 -14.17
CA PRO A 87 17.03 -16.33 -14.33
C PRO A 87 17.06 -17.44 -13.28
N GLU A 88 18.24 -17.84 -12.80
CA GLU A 88 18.37 -18.83 -11.72
C GLU A 88 17.74 -18.34 -10.39
N LYS A 89 17.92 -17.05 -10.06
CA LYS A 89 17.32 -16.46 -8.86
C LYS A 89 15.80 -16.34 -9.02
N MET A 90 15.32 -16.02 -10.23
CA MET A 90 13.88 -16.00 -10.55
C MET A 90 13.26 -17.39 -10.41
N ALA A 91 13.89 -18.42 -10.98
CA ALA A 91 13.42 -19.80 -10.88
C ALA A 91 13.35 -20.27 -9.42
N LYS A 92 14.32 -19.88 -8.60
CA LYS A 92 14.31 -20.17 -7.16
C LYS A 92 13.16 -19.48 -6.41
N ALA A 93 12.81 -18.24 -6.77
CA ALA A 93 11.67 -17.54 -6.18
C ALA A 93 10.34 -18.20 -6.56
N GLN A 94 10.20 -18.60 -7.82
CA GLN A 94 9.04 -19.35 -8.31
C GLN A 94 8.90 -20.70 -7.61
N ALA A 95 10.02 -21.42 -7.41
CA ALA A 95 10.03 -22.69 -6.68
C ALA A 95 9.61 -22.52 -5.21
N GLU A 96 10.06 -21.45 -4.53
CA GLU A 96 9.59 -21.14 -3.16
C GLU A 96 8.08 -20.89 -3.14
N LEU A 97 7.55 -20.08 -4.07
CA LEU A 97 6.12 -19.81 -4.18
C LEU A 97 5.32 -21.11 -4.40
N GLU A 98 5.74 -21.96 -5.34
CA GLU A 98 5.07 -23.24 -5.61
C GLU A 98 5.12 -24.18 -4.40
N GLN A 99 6.23 -24.21 -3.67
CA GLN A 99 6.39 -25.05 -2.48
C GLN A 99 5.50 -24.60 -1.32
N VAL A 100 5.40 -23.29 -1.10
CA VAL A 100 4.71 -22.71 0.06
C VAL A 100 3.21 -22.57 -0.19
N LEU A 101 2.83 -22.14 -1.38
CA LEU A 101 1.44 -21.83 -1.74
C LEU A 101 0.76 -22.97 -2.48
N GLY A 102 1.52 -23.89 -3.07
CA GLY A 102 1.01 -24.93 -3.97
C GLY A 102 0.99 -24.50 -5.44
N LYS A 103 1.06 -25.48 -6.35
CA LYS A 103 0.99 -25.23 -7.79
C LYS A 103 -0.39 -24.73 -8.20
N GLY A 104 -0.42 -23.64 -8.97
CA GLY A 104 -1.66 -23.07 -9.51
C GLY A 104 -2.48 -22.26 -8.51
N THR A 105 -1.91 -21.92 -7.35
CA THR A 105 -2.57 -21.05 -6.37
C THR A 105 -2.72 -19.64 -6.93
N THR A 106 -3.96 -19.17 -7.00
CA THR A 106 -4.31 -17.84 -7.53
C THR A 106 -4.55 -16.81 -6.42
N LEU A 107 -4.67 -17.26 -5.17
CA LEU A 107 -4.99 -16.42 -4.03
C LEU A 107 -3.87 -16.49 -2.99
N VAL A 108 -3.22 -15.35 -2.75
CA VAL A 108 -2.17 -15.19 -1.74
C VAL A 108 -2.77 -14.44 -0.55
N GLN A 109 -2.55 -14.94 0.67
CA GLN A 109 -2.94 -14.25 1.90
C GLN A 109 -1.73 -13.56 2.54
N GLU A 110 -1.97 -12.50 3.31
CA GLU A 110 -0.91 -11.79 4.05
C GLU A 110 -0.14 -12.74 4.99
N SER A 111 -0.84 -13.68 5.63
CA SER A 111 -0.23 -14.68 6.50
C SER A 111 0.81 -15.56 5.81
N ASP A 112 0.74 -15.71 4.49
CA ASP A 112 1.68 -16.54 3.73
C ASP A 112 3.03 -15.86 3.51
N ILE A 113 3.09 -14.53 3.58
CA ILE A 113 4.34 -13.76 3.39
C ILE A 113 5.42 -14.23 4.37
N SER A 114 5.03 -14.54 5.61
CA SER A 114 5.94 -15.04 6.65
C SER A 114 6.64 -16.36 6.27
N LYS A 115 6.06 -17.13 5.35
CA LYS A 115 6.57 -18.42 4.88
C LYS A 115 7.42 -18.29 3.60
N LEU A 116 7.65 -17.08 3.10
CA LEU A 116 8.40 -16.80 1.87
C LEU A 116 9.74 -16.08 2.16
N PRO A 117 10.69 -16.72 2.88
CA PRO A 117 11.92 -16.07 3.31
C PRO A 117 12.83 -15.64 2.16
N TYR A 118 12.86 -16.37 1.04
CA TYR A 118 13.66 -16.02 -0.12
C TYR A 118 13.06 -14.82 -0.87
N LEU A 119 11.74 -14.76 -1.03
CA LEU A 119 11.07 -13.57 -1.57
C LEU A 119 11.32 -12.33 -0.70
N GLN A 120 11.27 -12.47 0.63
CA GLN A 120 11.64 -11.38 1.55
C GLN A 120 13.11 -10.96 1.40
N ALA A 121 14.02 -11.92 1.17
CA ALA A 121 15.43 -11.64 0.91
C ALA A 121 15.62 -10.88 -0.40
N ILE A 122 14.86 -11.21 -1.45
CA ILE A 122 14.88 -10.46 -2.72
C ILE A 122 14.50 -9.00 -2.47
N VAL A 123 13.39 -8.73 -1.78
CA VAL A 123 12.97 -7.34 -1.49
C VAL A 123 14.04 -6.59 -0.70
N LYS A 124 14.60 -7.21 0.34
CA LYS A 124 15.67 -6.60 1.14
C LYS A 124 16.93 -6.33 0.33
N GLU A 125 17.32 -7.25 -0.54
CA GLU A 125 18.51 -7.09 -1.38
C GLU A 125 18.31 -6.04 -2.46
N THR A 126 17.12 -5.98 -3.07
CA THR A 126 16.75 -4.89 -3.97
C THR A 126 16.88 -3.54 -3.27
N LEU A 127 16.33 -3.37 -2.07
CA LEU A 127 16.45 -2.13 -1.31
C LEU A 127 17.90 -1.81 -0.89
N ARG A 128 18.74 -2.84 -0.68
CA ARG A 128 20.17 -2.65 -0.40
C ARG A 128 20.94 -2.13 -1.62
N MET A 129 20.59 -2.62 -2.80
CA MET A 129 21.27 -2.27 -4.06
C MET A 129 20.71 -0.98 -4.69
N HIS A 130 19.40 -0.79 -4.59
CA HIS A 130 18.62 0.23 -5.29
C HIS A 130 17.67 0.94 -4.31
N PRO A 131 18.21 1.71 -3.35
CA PRO A 131 17.38 2.48 -2.44
C PRO A 131 16.66 3.62 -3.20
N PRO A 132 15.34 3.76 -3.05
CA PRO A 132 14.60 4.91 -3.57
C PRO A 132 14.84 6.20 -2.76
#